data_AF-A0A401V0R2-F1
#
_entry.id   AF-A0A401V0R2-F1
#
_cell.length_a   1.000
_cell.length_b   1.000
_cell.length_c   1.000
_cell.angle_alpha   90.00
_cell.angle_beta   90.00
_cell.angle_gamma   90.00
#
_symmetry.space_group_name_H-M   'P 1'
#
loop_
_entity.id
_entity.type
_entity.pdbx_description
1 polymer ?
#
loop_
_entity_poly.entity_id
_entity_poly.type
_entity_poly.pdbx_seq_one_letter_code
_entity_poly.pdbx_strand_id
1 'polypeptide(L)'
;MSRTLDVHLDGVRAGTLTMTAGGALGFRYEETYRAGADPTPLSLSMPLTSSVHEQRAVLPFLQGLLPDNEQALEAMARRFQVSARSPFALLEHMGHDVAGALQFVRPGEASEDARADRSDLTPVDDQAIADELLETIQAYRTGRPPAHVWGRISLAGAQPKIALVRAVDGSWLAPGRGVPTTHILKPSSRRPTSATPT
;
A
#
# COMPACT_ATOMS: atom_id res chain seq x y z
N MET A 1 -14.67 11.68 18.37
CA MET A 1 -13.25 11.42 18.69
C MET A 1 -12.44 11.42 17.39
N SER A 2 -11.18 11.88 17.42
CA SER A 2 -10.27 11.78 16.29
C SER A 2 -9.61 10.40 16.24
N ARG A 3 -9.36 9.89 15.04
CA ARG A 3 -8.55 8.69 14.79
C ARG A 3 -7.13 9.10 14.42
N THR A 4 -6.16 8.26 14.74
CA THR A 4 -4.75 8.52 14.44
C THR A 4 -4.05 7.26 13.95
N LEU A 5 -3.00 7.44 13.15
CA LEU A 5 -2.05 6.42 12.73
C LEU A 5 -0.63 6.95 12.94
N ASP A 6 0.24 6.10 13.45
CA ASP A 6 1.68 6.36 13.49
C ASP A 6 2.25 6.13 12.09
N VAL A 7 3.02 7.08 11.59
CA VAL A 7 3.64 7.01 10.26
C VAL A 7 5.14 6.82 10.42
N HIS A 8 5.67 5.79 9.79
CA HIS A 8 7.10 5.48 9.77
C HIS A 8 7.66 5.65 8.35
N LEU A 9 8.92 6.07 8.26
CA LEU A 9 9.72 6.05 7.04
C LEU A 9 11.01 5.27 7.35
N ASP A 10 11.30 4.21 6.60
CA ASP A 10 12.47 3.34 6.80
C ASP A 10 12.55 2.81 8.25
N GLY A 11 11.40 2.46 8.83
CA GLY A 11 11.27 2.01 10.22
C GLY A 11 11.44 3.09 11.29
N VAL A 12 11.74 4.34 10.91
CA VAL A 12 11.83 5.48 11.85
C VAL A 12 10.47 6.17 11.93
N ARG A 13 9.97 6.39 13.15
CA ARG A 13 8.70 7.10 13.37
C ARG A 13 8.81 8.55 12.93
N ALA A 14 8.20 8.87 11.79
CA ALA A 14 8.25 10.18 11.16
C ALA A 14 7.22 11.15 11.74
N GLY A 15 6.05 10.66 12.14
CA GLY A 15 4.96 11.51 12.58
C GLY A 15 3.66 10.79 12.91
N THR A 16 2.62 11.58 13.13
CA THR A 16 1.24 11.12 13.38
C THR A 16 0.31 11.67 12.30
N LEU A 17 -0.38 10.77 11.60
CA LEU A 17 -1.51 11.10 10.74
C LEU A 17 -2.79 11.12 11.60
N THR A 18 -3.61 12.15 11.46
CA THR A 18 -4.86 12.34 12.20
C THR A 18 -6.03 12.48 11.24
N MET A 19 -7.16 11.88 11.59
CA MET A 19 -8.46 12.20 11.00
C MET A 19 -9.45 12.62 12.09
N THR A 20 -10.00 13.81 11.97
CA THR A 20 -11.03 14.32 12.90
C THR A 20 -12.36 13.59 12.70
N ALA A 21 -13.31 13.78 13.63
CA ALA A 21 -14.66 13.24 13.49
C ALA A 21 -15.39 13.75 12.24
N GLY A 22 -15.07 14.97 11.78
CA GLY A 22 -15.60 15.54 10.54
C GLY A 22 -14.87 15.09 9.27
N GLY A 23 -13.92 14.16 9.38
CA GLY A 23 -13.14 13.65 8.24
C GLY A 23 -11.96 14.53 7.82
N ALA A 24 -11.73 15.67 8.49
CA ALA A 24 -10.58 16.52 8.19
C ALA A 24 -9.27 15.81 8.54
N LEU A 25 -8.31 15.85 7.62
CA LEU A 25 -7.01 15.21 7.74
C LEU A 25 -5.94 16.21 8.20
N GLY A 26 -5.02 15.73 9.02
CA GLY A 26 -3.82 16.47 9.41
C GLY A 26 -2.66 15.52 9.63
N PHE A 27 -1.45 16.01 9.43
CA PHE A 27 -0.23 15.28 9.71
C PHE A 27 0.70 16.14 10.57
N ARG A 28 1.30 15.53 11.58
CA ARG A 28 2.30 16.16 12.44
C ARG A 28 3.58 15.35 12.43
N TYR A 29 4.67 15.95 11.99
CA TYR A 29 6.00 15.36 12.13
C TYR A 29 6.39 15.26 13.61
N GLU A 30 7.11 14.20 13.95
CA GLU A 30 7.78 14.08 15.24
C GLU A 30 9.00 15.00 15.28
N GLU A 31 9.21 15.67 16.41
CA GLU A 31 10.34 16.60 16.55
C GLU A 31 11.68 15.86 16.52
N THR A 32 11.72 14.66 17.11
CA THR A 32 12.90 13.78 17.06
C THR A 32 13.26 13.36 15.64
N TYR A 33 12.25 13.14 14.78
CA TYR A 33 12.47 12.86 13.37
C TYR A 33 13.05 14.07 12.65
N ARG A 34 12.45 15.25 12.85
CA ARG A 34 12.90 16.52 12.22
C ARG A 34 14.31 16.93 12.65
N ALA A 35 14.70 16.62 13.89
CA ALA A 35 16.02 16.88 14.44
C ALA A 35 17.06 15.78 14.13
N GLY A 36 16.67 14.75 13.36
CA GLY A 36 17.57 13.69 12.93
C GLY A 36 18.73 14.20 12.07
N ALA A 37 19.73 13.34 11.85
CA ALA A 37 20.95 13.72 11.14
C ALA A 37 20.71 14.06 9.65
N ASP A 38 19.77 13.37 8.99
CA ASP A 38 19.40 13.60 7.59
C ASP A 38 17.91 13.26 7.36
N PRO A 39 16.98 14.09 7.85
CA PRO A 39 15.57 13.79 7.81
C PRO A 39 15.02 14.00 6.39
N THR A 40 14.33 12.99 5.87
CA THR A 40 13.68 13.06 4.56
C THR A 40 12.21 13.50 4.73
N PRO A 41 11.71 14.54 4.03
CA PRO A 41 10.29 14.86 4.07
C PRO A 41 9.48 13.72 3.44
N LEU A 42 8.32 13.37 4.02
CA LEU A 42 7.45 12.33 3.46
C LEU A 42 6.91 12.72 2.08
N SER A 43 6.79 14.02 1.82
CA SER A 43 6.38 14.60 0.54
C SER A 43 6.98 15.99 0.40
N LEU A 44 7.30 16.39 -0.83
CA LEU A 44 7.71 17.77 -1.14
C LEU A 44 6.60 18.79 -0.84
N SER A 45 5.33 18.37 -0.84
CA SER A 45 4.19 19.20 -0.39
C SER A 45 4.06 19.30 1.13
N MET A 46 4.84 18.52 1.88
CA MET A 46 4.86 18.47 3.34
C MET A 46 6.31 18.67 3.86
N PRO A 47 6.93 19.83 3.62
CA PRO A 47 8.33 20.06 3.98
C PRO A 47 8.55 20.07 5.50
N LEU A 48 9.75 19.67 5.93
CA LEU A 48 10.15 19.59 7.34
C LEU A 48 10.27 20.97 8.02
N THR A 49 10.26 22.06 7.26
CA THR A 49 10.24 23.43 7.79
C THR A 49 8.97 23.71 8.61
N SER A 50 7.87 23.00 8.36
CA SER A 50 6.67 22.99 9.20
C SER A 50 6.50 21.63 9.88
N SER A 51 6.22 21.61 11.18
CA SER A 51 5.89 20.39 11.91
C SER A 51 4.47 19.92 11.65
N VAL A 52 3.57 20.79 11.20
CA VAL A 52 2.14 20.46 10.99
C VAL A 52 1.74 20.75 9.55
N HIS A 53 1.00 19.82 8.96
CA HIS A 53 0.45 19.91 7.61
C HIS A 53 -1.04 19.59 7.64
N GLU A 54 -1.83 20.46 7.04
CA GLU A 54 -3.29 20.35 7.00
C GLU A 54 -3.78 19.58 5.76
N GLN A 55 -5.08 19.30 5.73
CA GLN A 55 -5.75 18.51 4.70
C GLN A 55 -5.36 18.85 3.26
N ARG A 56 -5.13 20.12 2.93
CA ARG A 56 -4.74 20.56 1.57
C ARG A 56 -3.48 19.88 1.03
N ALA A 57 -2.54 19.53 1.92
CA ALA A 57 -1.30 18.86 1.57
C ALA A 57 -1.39 17.35 1.83
N VAL A 58 -2.05 16.97 2.93
CA VAL A 58 -2.13 15.58 3.39
C VAL A 58 -3.02 14.73 2.48
N LEU A 59 -4.18 15.23 2.06
CA LEU A 59 -5.13 14.43 1.27
C LEU A 59 -4.53 13.97 -0.08
N PRO A 60 -3.95 14.84 -0.92
CA PRO A 60 -3.34 14.41 -2.17
C PRO A 60 -2.17 13.46 -1.96
N PHE A 61 -1.38 13.64 -0.89
CA PHE A 61 -0.30 12.71 -0.54
C PHE A 61 -0.84 11.30 -0.26
N LEU A 62 -1.86 11.17 0.60
CA LEU A 62 -2.46 9.86 0.89
C LEU A 62 -3.12 9.23 -0.34
N GLN A 63 -3.77 10.02 -1.18
CA GLN A 63 -4.38 9.53 -2.43
C GLN A 63 -3.31 8.98 -3.39
N GLY A 64 -2.15 9.63 -3.47
CA GLY A 64 -1.01 9.17 -4.28
C GLY A 64 -0.39 7.84 -3.81
N LEU A 65 -0.75 7.36 -2.61
CA LEU A 65 -0.33 6.05 -2.11
C LEU A 65 -1.31 4.92 -2.47
N LEU A 66 -2.48 5.26 -3.00
CA LEU A 66 -3.57 4.34 -3.29
C LEU A 66 -3.75 4.16 -4.82
N PRO A 67 -4.48 3.11 -5.25
CA PRO A 67 -4.83 2.98 -6.66
C PRO A 67 -5.68 4.15 -7.17
N ASP A 68 -5.40 4.62 -8.38
CA ASP A 68 -6.21 5.66 -9.05
C ASP A 68 -7.52 5.10 -9.63
N ASN A 69 -7.62 3.77 -9.72
CA ASN A 69 -8.79 3.09 -10.27
C ASN A 69 -9.92 3.03 -9.23
N GLU A 70 -11.06 3.64 -9.54
CA GLU A 70 -12.23 3.70 -8.64
C GLU A 70 -12.73 2.32 -8.23
N GLN A 71 -12.73 1.34 -9.14
CA GLN A 71 -13.18 -0.02 -8.84
C GLN A 71 -12.20 -0.73 -7.92
N ALA A 72 -10.89 -0.52 -8.05
CA ALA A 72 -9.90 -1.05 -7.14
C ALA A 72 -10.09 -0.47 -5.72
N LEU A 73 -10.31 0.84 -5.60
CA LEU A 73 -10.66 1.47 -4.33
C LEU A 73 -11.94 0.91 -3.73
N GLU A 74 -12.97 0.67 -4.55
CA GLU A 74 -14.24 0.09 -4.12
C GLU A 74 -14.08 -1.36 -3.65
N ALA A 75 -13.29 -2.18 -4.36
CA ALA A 75 -12.96 -3.53 -3.95
C ALA A 75 -12.26 -3.55 -2.59
N MET A 76 -11.28 -2.67 -2.39
CA MET A 76 -10.58 -2.51 -1.11
C MET A 76 -11.51 -2.05 0.01
N ALA A 77 -12.34 -1.04 -0.27
CA ALA A 77 -13.31 -0.49 0.67
C ALA A 77 -14.31 -1.56 1.15
N ARG A 78 -14.83 -2.37 0.22
CA ARG A 78 -15.72 -3.49 0.55
C ARG A 78 -15.03 -4.56 1.39
N ARG A 79 -13.78 -4.90 1.06
CA ARG A 79 -12.99 -5.88 1.82
C ARG A 79 -12.84 -5.45 3.28
N PHE A 80 -12.57 -4.17 3.53
CA PHE A 80 -12.34 -3.64 4.87
C PHE A 80 -13.59 -3.04 5.52
N GLN A 81 -14.73 -3.03 4.82
CA GLN A 81 -15.98 -2.43 5.27
C GLN A 81 -15.83 -0.94 5.63
N VAL A 82 -15.05 -0.20 4.84
CA VAL A 82 -14.81 1.24 4.99
C VAL A 82 -15.30 2.01 3.76
N SER A 83 -15.20 3.33 3.78
CA SER A 83 -15.51 4.16 2.61
C SER A 83 -14.33 4.20 1.64
N ALA A 84 -14.59 3.94 0.35
CA ALA A 84 -13.61 4.11 -0.73
C ALA A 84 -13.11 5.56 -0.87
N ARG A 85 -13.88 6.52 -0.34
CA ARG A 85 -13.55 7.96 -0.37
C ARG A 85 -12.67 8.41 0.80
N SER A 86 -12.32 7.51 1.71
CA SER A 86 -11.48 7.82 2.88
C SER A 86 -10.12 7.14 2.74
N PRO A 87 -9.10 7.85 2.20
CA PRO A 87 -7.74 7.34 2.14
C PRO A 87 -7.20 6.92 3.51
N PHE A 88 -7.53 7.69 4.56
CA PHE A 88 -7.20 7.33 5.93
C PHE A 88 -7.74 5.95 6.32
N ALA A 89 -9.03 5.69 6.08
CA ALA A 89 -9.64 4.41 6.46
C ALA A 89 -9.08 3.24 5.64
N LEU A 90 -8.75 3.45 4.37
CA LEU A 90 -8.09 2.42 3.56
C LEU A 90 -6.66 2.12 4.09
N LEU A 91 -5.88 3.16 4.36
CA LEU A 91 -4.53 3.06 4.91
C LEU A 91 -4.49 2.51 6.33
N GLU A 92 -5.54 2.71 7.14
CA GLU A 92 -5.66 2.07 8.48
C GLU A 92 -5.66 0.54 8.40
N HIS A 93 -6.05 -0.05 7.26
CA HIS A 93 -6.05 -1.50 7.07
C HIS A 93 -4.88 -2.03 6.24
N MET A 94 -4.37 -1.25 5.29
CA MET A 94 -3.32 -1.68 4.36
C MET A 94 -1.98 -0.95 4.54
N GLY A 95 -1.91 -0.04 5.50
CA GLY A 95 -0.80 0.88 5.70
C GLY A 95 0.55 0.25 6.00
N HIS A 96 0.58 -1.03 6.35
CA HIS A 96 1.83 -1.76 6.59
C HIS A 96 2.67 -1.99 5.32
N ASP A 97 2.07 -1.87 4.14
CA ASP A 97 2.70 -2.26 2.86
C ASP A 97 2.24 -1.29 1.75
N VAL A 98 2.61 -0.01 1.92
CA VAL A 98 2.41 1.03 0.90
C VAL A 98 3.69 1.21 0.08
N ALA A 99 3.56 1.79 -1.11
CA ALA A 99 4.72 2.07 -1.95
C ALA A 99 5.80 2.88 -1.22
N GLY A 100 7.06 2.46 -1.40
CA GLY A 100 8.23 3.09 -0.78
C GLY A 100 8.59 2.44 0.56
N ALA A 101 9.15 3.24 1.47
CA ALA A 101 9.53 2.82 2.82
C ALA A 101 8.55 3.32 3.90
N LEU A 102 7.33 3.66 3.48
CA LEU A 102 6.31 4.21 4.37
C LEU A 102 5.53 3.08 5.05
N GLN A 103 5.19 3.28 6.31
CA GLN A 103 4.21 2.47 7.01
C GLN A 103 3.23 3.33 7.80
N PHE A 104 1.95 2.98 7.74
CA PHE A 104 0.89 3.55 8.58
C PHE A 104 0.37 2.44 9.49
N VAL A 105 0.59 2.61 10.79
CA VAL A 105 0.24 1.62 11.82
C VAL A 105 -0.61 2.26 12.90
N ARG A 106 -1.34 1.47 13.67
CA ARG A 106 -2.15 2.04 14.76
C ARG A 106 -1.23 2.55 15.88
N PRO A 107 -1.66 3.55 16.66
CA PRO A 107 -0.86 4.05 17.76
C PRO A 107 -0.41 2.94 18.71
N GLY A 108 0.90 2.86 18.94
CA GLY A 108 1.51 1.85 19.81
C GLY A 108 1.81 0.51 19.13
N GLU A 109 1.47 0.32 17.85
CA GLU A 109 2.00 -0.77 17.04
C GLU A 109 3.43 -0.42 16.59
N ALA A 110 4.34 -1.39 16.69
CA ALA A 110 5.71 -1.20 16.20
C ALA A 110 5.75 -1.25 14.67
N SER A 111 6.66 -0.49 14.06
CA SER A 111 7.02 -0.70 12.66
C SER A 111 7.57 -2.10 12.45
N GLU A 112 7.17 -2.71 11.35
CA GLU A 112 7.58 -4.06 10.97
C GLU A 112 8.72 -4.07 9.97
N ASP A 113 9.02 -2.95 9.32
CA ASP A 113 10.14 -2.85 8.37
C ASP A 113 11.48 -3.22 9.01
N ALA A 114 11.69 -2.81 10.26
CA ALA A 114 12.93 -3.10 10.98
C ALA A 114 13.01 -4.56 11.48
N ARG A 115 11.89 -5.29 11.51
CA ARG A 115 11.77 -6.62 12.16
C ARG A 115 11.17 -7.69 11.25
N ALA A 116 10.90 -7.39 9.98
CA ALA A 116 10.27 -8.30 9.06
C ALA A 116 11.05 -9.61 9.03
N ASP A 117 10.37 -10.71 9.38
CA ASP A 117 10.92 -12.03 9.19
C ASP A 117 11.01 -12.28 7.68
N ARG A 118 12.20 -12.01 7.14
CA ARG A 118 12.48 -12.18 5.70
C ARG A 118 12.37 -13.64 5.25
N SER A 119 12.11 -14.58 6.15
CA SER A 119 11.84 -15.98 5.85
C SER A 119 10.36 -16.33 5.67
N ASP A 120 9.42 -15.41 5.96
CA ASP A 120 7.98 -15.60 5.72
C ASP A 120 7.67 -15.48 4.21
N LEU A 121 8.00 -16.55 3.49
CA LEU A 121 7.90 -16.67 2.04
C LEU A 121 7.22 -17.98 1.69
N THR A 122 6.15 -17.91 0.92
CA THR A 122 5.42 -19.11 0.46
C THR A 122 5.71 -19.37 -1.02
N PRO A 123 6.24 -20.55 -1.40
CA PRO A 123 6.40 -20.90 -2.81
C PRO A 123 5.07 -20.88 -3.56
N VAL A 124 5.09 -20.30 -4.75
CA VAL A 124 3.93 -20.23 -5.66
C VAL A 124 4.32 -20.68 -7.05
N ASP A 125 3.43 -21.42 -7.70
CA ASP A 125 3.61 -21.86 -9.08
C ASP A 125 2.95 -20.89 -10.08
N ASP A 126 3.21 -21.10 -11.36
CA ASP A 126 2.70 -20.25 -12.44
C ASP A 126 1.16 -20.22 -12.49
N GLN A 127 0.49 -21.32 -12.12
CA GLN A 127 -0.96 -21.41 -12.11
C GLN A 127 -1.56 -20.52 -11.02
N ALA A 128 -1.03 -20.61 -9.81
CA ALA A 128 -1.47 -19.78 -8.70
C ALA A 128 -1.20 -18.29 -8.99
N ILE A 129 -0.07 -17.96 -9.62
CA ILE A 129 0.24 -16.60 -10.09
C ILE A 129 -0.79 -16.10 -11.12
N ALA A 130 -1.17 -16.96 -12.07
CA ALA A 130 -2.18 -16.62 -13.06
C ALA A 130 -3.55 -16.37 -12.41
N ASP A 131 -3.95 -17.20 -11.44
CA ASP A 131 -5.21 -17.05 -10.72
C ASP A 131 -5.25 -15.74 -9.91
N GLU A 132 -4.16 -15.41 -9.19
CA GLU A 132 -4.05 -14.14 -8.45
C GLU A 132 -4.08 -12.92 -9.39
N LEU A 133 -3.43 -12.99 -10.55
CA LEU A 133 -3.50 -11.94 -11.57
C LEU A 133 -4.93 -11.76 -12.09
N LEU A 134 -5.64 -12.85 -12.36
CA LEU A 134 -7.03 -12.81 -12.83
C LEU A 134 -7.96 -12.20 -11.78
N GLU A 135 -7.85 -12.62 -10.53
CA GLU A 135 -8.59 -12.04 -9.39
C GLU A 135 -8.32 -10.53 -9.26
N THR A 136 -7.05 -10.12 -9.33
CA THR A 136 -6.65 -8.70 -9.29
C THR A 136 -7.26 -7.91 -10.46
N ILE A 137 -7.24 -8.46 -11.68
CA ILE A 137 -7.89 -7.84 -12.84
C ILE A 137 -9.40 -7.70 -12.60
N GLN A 138 -10.06 -8.72 -12.05
CA GLN A 138 -11.50 -8.66 -11.78
C GLN A 138 -11.83 -7.60 -10.72
N ALA A 139 -10.99 -7.44 -9.69
CA ALA A 139 -11.16 -6.39 -8.69
C ALA A 139 -11.13 -4.99 -9.36
N TYR A 140 -10.15 -4.74 -10.22
CA TYR A 140 -10.01 -3.49 -10.99
C TYR A 140 -11.12 -3.26 -12.02
N ARG A 141 -11.85 -4.31 -12.42
CA ARG A 141 -12.97 -4.22 -13.38
C ARG A 141 -14.33 -4.10 -12.74
N THR A 142 -14.55 -4.75 -11.60
CA THR A 142 -15.88 -4.99 -11.03
C THR A 142 -16.08 -4.38 -9.66
N GLY A 143 -15.02 -3.93 -8.99
CA GLY A 143 -15.09 -3.47 -7.61
C GLY A 143 -15.43 -4.58 -6.62
N ARG A 144 -15.29 -5.84 -7.03
CA ARG A 144 -15.45 -7.00 -6.14
C ARG A 144 -14.10 -7.30 -5.47
N PRO A 145 -14.05 -7.45 -4.14
CA PRO A 145 -12.82 -7.87 -3.48
C PRO A 145 -12.43 -9.30 -3.92
N PRO A 146 -11.14 -9.55 -4.18
CA PRO A 146 -10.67 -10.88 -4.54
C PRO A 146 -10.74 -11.82 -3.33
N ALA A 147 -10.90 -13.12 -3.59
CA ALA A 147 -11.03 -14.13 -2.54
C ALA A 147 -9.73 -14.33 -1.74
N HIS A 148 -8.59 -14.26 -2.42
CA HIS A 148 -7.25 -14.21 -1.84
C HIS A 148 -6.53 -12.94 -2.29
N VAL A 149 -5.56 -12.49 -1.49
CA VAL A 149 -4.62 -11.43 -1.87
C VAL A 149 -3.24 -11.84 -1.37
N TRP A 150 -2.29 -12.02 -2.27
CA TRP A 150 -0.88 -12.20 -1.92
C TRP A 150 -0.17 -10.86 -1.90
N GLY A 151 0.66 -10.60 -0.87
CA GLY A 151 1.50 -9.40 -0.80
C GLY A 151 0.69 -8.11 -0.81
N ARG A 152 0.63 -7.39 0.30
CA ARG A 152 -0.35 -6.30 0.48
C ARG A 152 0.10 -5.01 -0.17
N ILE A 153 0.72 -5.04 -1.35
CA ILE A 153 1.30 -3.82 -1.88
C ILE A 153 0.23 -2.93 -2.49
N SER A 154 -0.03 -1.82 -1.82
CA SER A 154 -0.69 -0.66 -2.42
C SER A 154 0.26 -0.02 -3.42
N LEU A 155 0.44 -0.65 -4.59
CA LEU A 155 1.17 -0.05 -5.69
C LEU A 155 0.23 0.93 -6.40
N ALA A 156 0.36 2.21 -6.06
CA ALA A 156 -0.30 3.32 -6.73
C ALA A 156 -0.31 3.19 -8.28
N GLY A 157 -1.35 3.73 -8.91
CA GLY A 157 -1.56 3.71 -10.35
C GLY A 157 -2.78 2.93 -10.82
N ALA A 158 -3.13 3.10 -12.10
CA ALA A 158 -4.39 2.64 -12.67
C ALA A 158 -4.43 1.17 -13.12
N GLN A 159 -3.27 0.53 -13.32
CA GLN A 159 -3.19 -0.83 -13.86
C GLN A 159 -3.17 -1.87 -12.72
N PRO A 160 -3.94 -2.98 -12.83
CA PRO A 160 -3.83 -4.11 -11.91
C PRO A 160 -2.41 -4.66 -11.95
N LYS A 161 -1.86 -5.00 -10.78
CA LYS A 161 -0.54 -5.60 -10.66
C LYS A 161 -0.44 -6.35 -9.34
N ILE A 162 0.42 -7.35 -9.32
CA ILE A 162 0.77 -8.10 -8.11
C ILE A 162 2.28 -7.97 -7.90
N ALA A 163 2.73 -8.23 -6.68
CA ALA A 163 4.14 -8.15 -6.35
C ALA A 163 4.61 -9.42 -5.64
N LEU A 164 5.75 -9.92 -6.07
CA LEU A 164 6.31 -11.21 -5.66
C LEU A 164 7.80 -11.09 -5.37
N VAL A 165 8.34 -12.11 -4.73
CA VAL A 165 9.78 -12.32 -4.57
C VAL A 165 10.25 -13.34 -5.59
N ARG A 166 11.32 -13.02 -6.31
CA ARG A 166 12.06 -13.97 -7.16
C ARG A 166 13.22 -14.54 -6.35
N ALA A 167 13.23 -15.84 -6.10
CA ALA A 167 14.34 -16.52 -5.44
C ALA A 167 15.57 -16.63 -6.35
N VAL A 168 16.73 -16.93 -5.76
CA VAL A 168 18.01 -17.08 -6.47
C VAL A 168 17.98 -18.24 -7.47
N ASP A 169 17.25 -19.31 -7.16
CA ASP A 169 17.03 -20.46 -8.04
C ASP A 169 16.02 -20.16 -9.18
N GLY A 170 15.44 -18.96 -9.20
CA GLY A 170 14.49 -18.52 -10.21
C GLY A 170 13.03 -18.82 -9.89
N SER A 171 12.71 -19.48 -8.77
CA SER A 171 11.34 -19.73 -8.32
C SER A 171 10.63 -18.46 -7.83
N TRP A 172 9.30 -18.49 -7.84
CA TRP A 172 8.45 -17.41 -7.37
C TRP A 172 7.96 -17.69 -5.94
N LEU A 173 7.98 -16.65 -5.11
CA LEU A 173 7.54 -16.70 -3.73
C LEU A 173 6.55 -15.56 -3.45
N ALA A 174 5.42 -15.89 -2.82
CA ALA A 174 4.50 -14.91 -2.26
C ALA A 174 5.06 -14.38 -0.92
N PRO A 175 5.18 -13.06 -0.74
CA PRO A 175 5.66 -12.47 0.50
C PRO A 175 4.60 -12.57 1.59
N GLY A 176 5.05 -12.95 2.79
CA GLY A 176 4.33 -12.75 4.02
C GLY A 176 4.39 -11.29 4.49
N ARG A 177 3.97 -11.05 5.73
CA ARG A 177 3.78 -9.69 6.23
C ARG A 177 5.11 -8.97 6.48
N GLY A 178 5.24 -7.76 5.92
CA GLY A 178 6.45 -6.94 6.06
C GLY A 178 7.63 -7.39 5.19
N VAL A 179 7.49 -8.49 4.44
CA VAL A 179 8.57 -8.98 3.57
C VAL A 179 8.58 -8.16 2.27
N PRO A 180 9.67 -7.45 1.95
CA PRO A 180 9.74 -6.62 0.75
C PRO A 180 9.71 -7.50 -0.50
N THR A 181 8.97 -7.07 -1.52
CA THR A 181 8.98 -7.71 -2.83
C THR A 181 10.12 -7.24 -3.69
N THR A 182 10.45 -8.03 -4.72
CA THR A 182 11.52 -7.70 -5.66
C THR A 182 11.00 -7.47 -7.08
N HIS A 183 9.80 -7.96 -7.41
CA HIS A 183 9.26 -7.91 -8.76
C HIS A 183 7.78 -7.51 -8.74
N ILE A 184 7.41 -6.68 -9.72
CA ILE A 184 6.03 -6.30 -9.98
C ILE A 184 5.61 -6.98 -11.28
N LEU A 185 4.60 -7.84 -11.21
CA LEU A 185 4.01 -8.50 -12.38
C LEU A 185 2.80 -7.71 -12.84
N LYS A 186 2.82 -7.31 -14.11
CA LYS A 186 1.75 -6.54 -14.75
C LYS A 186 1.12 -7.39 -15.86
N PRO A 187 -0.21 -7.55 -15.89
CA PRO A 187 -0.86 -8.27 -16.96
C PRO A 187 -0.69 -7.51 -18.28
N SER A 188 -0.41 -8.24 -19.35
CA SER A 188 -0.32 -7.66 -20.69
C SER A 188 -1.69 -7.14 -21.14
N SER A 189 -1.74 -5.93 -21.68
CA SER A 189 -2.94 -5.30 -22.23
C SER A 189 -3.42 -5.91 -23.56
N ARG A 190 -2.71 -6.91 -24.09
CA ARG A 190 -3.00 -7.48 -25.40
C ARG A 190 -4.16 -8.47 -25.30
N ARG A 191 -5.28 -8.12 -25.94
CA ARG A 191 -6.41 -9.03 -26.17
C ARG A 191 -5.85 -10.30 -26.86
N PRO A 192 -6.08 -11.51 -26.34
CA PRO A 192 -5.70 -12.70 -27.08
C PRO A 192 -6.43 -12.66 -28.41
N THR A 193 -5.67 -12.52 -29.50
CA THR A 193 -6.18 -12.83 -30.84
C THR A 193 -6.51 -14.30 -30.80
N SER A 194 -7.79 -14.64 -30.92
CA SER A 194 -8.24 -16.02 -31.09
C SER A 194 -7.43 -16.64 -32.22
N ALA A 195 -6.50 -17.53 -31.89
CA ALA A 195 -5.90 -18.41 -32.87
C ALA A 195 -7.00 -19.41 -33.25
N THR A 196 -7.59 -19.22 -34.43
CA THR A 196 -8.42 -20.25 -35.04
C THR A 196 -7.51 -21.44 -35.36
N PRO A 197 -7.72 -22.63 -34.78
CA PRO A 197 -7.00 -23.81 -35.22
C PRO A 197 -7.41 -24.12 -36.66
N THR A 198 -6.41 -24.32 -37.52
CA THR A 198 -6.58 -24.85 -38.89
C THR A 198 -6.40 -26.35 -38.85
#